data_AF-A0A916ZHW8-F1
#
_entry.id   AF-A0A916ZHW8-F1
#
_cell.length_a   1.000
_cell.length_b   1.000
_cell.length_c   1.000
_cell.angle_alpha   90.00
_cell.angle_beta   90.00
_cell.angle_gamma   90.00
#
_symmetry.space_group_name_H-M   'P 1'
#
loop_
_entity.id
_entity.type
_entity.pdbx_description
1 polymer ?
#
loop_
_entity_poly.entity_id
_entity_poly.type
_entity_poly.pdbx_seq_one_letter_code
_entity_poly.pdbx_strand_id
1 'polypeptide(L)'
;MLRRGGGRAFLAAFGILVGSAAQAADFDPLSFFAGRATSEGTVTTALVFTEPFTATFEGRVSKGKLVLDERFRFPEGERLQRWHLRAAGFERYVGTVETAGASGALHAPVPVTGRIEAGRLRLDYRGYAPGGDTLLTFRHRIALRPDGTAENRVRVSTFGLPLATSRVVFRKVPRGTK
;
A
#
# COMPACT_ATOMS: atom_id res chain seq x y z
N MET A 1 -8.66 -75.84 -27.04
CA MET A 1 -9.54 -75.74 -25.86
C MET A 1 -8.89 -74.75 -24.86
N LEU A 2 -9.62 -73.69 -24.53
CA LEU A 2 -9.46 -72.54 -23.60
C LEU A 2 -8.21 -72.31 -22.67
N ARG A 3 -7.78 -71.02 -22.69
CA ARG A 3 -7.44 -70.04 -21.61
C ARG A 3 -6.22 -70.17 -20.68
N ARG A 4 -5.37 -69.11 -20.72
CA ARG A 4 -5.02 -68.09 -19.66
C ARG A 4 -3.90 -67.21 -20.26
N GLY A 5 -3.90 -65.88 -20.28
CA GLY A 5 -4.40 -64.88 -19.32
C GLY A 5 -3.19 -64.31 -18.55
N GLY A 6 -2.63 -63.17 -18.97
CA GLY A 6 -1.48 -62.55 -18.31
C GLY A 6 -1.11 -61.19 -18.89
N GLY A 7 -1.91 -60.16 -18.57
CA GLY A 7 -1.61 -58.78 -18.88
C GLY A 7 -0.42 -58.27 -18.06
N ARG A 8 0.53 -57.62 -18.71
CA ARG A 8 1.59 -56.85 -18.04
C ARG A 8 1.22 -55.37 -18.10
N ALA A 9 0.99 -54.83 -16.92
CA ALA A 9 0.66 -53.44 -16.67
C ALA A 9 1.83 -52.51 -17.06
N PHE A 10 1.53 -51.45 -17.81
CA PHE A 10 2.40 -50.28 -17.89
C PHE A 10 2.04 -49.34 -16.73
N LEU A 11 2.97 -49.20 -15.78
CA LEU A 11 2.92 -48.21 -14.72
C LEU A 11 3.15 -46.81 -15.34
N ALA A 12 2.11 -45.98 -15.32
CA ALA A 12 2.24 -44.55 -15.60
C ALA A 12 2.88 -43.87 -14.38
N ALA A 13 4.10 -43.35 -14.54
CA ALA A 13 4.74 -42.51 -13.53
C ALA A 13 4.09 -41.12 -13.55
N PHE A 14 3.25 -40.81 -12.56
CA PHE A 14 2.79 -39.45 -12.28
C PHE A 14 3.94 -38.69 -11.59
N GLY A 15 4.66 -37.87 -12.36
CA GLY A 15 5.60 -36.90 -11.81
C GLY A 15 4.82 -35.83 -11.05
N ILE A 16 4.97 -35.81 -9.72
CA ILE A 16 4.50 -34.71 -8.89
C ILE A 16 5.43 -33.53 -9.18
N LEU A 17 4.97 -32.61 -10.03
CA LEU A 17 5.51 -31.26 -10.08
C LEU A 17 5.15 -30.60 -8.74
N VAL A 18 6.09 -30.64 -7.79
CA VAL A 18 6.04 -29.77 -6.61
C VAL A 18 6.25 -28.36 -7.14
N GLY A 19 5.14 -27.69 -7.48
CA GLY A 19 5.14 -26.26 -7.70
C GLY A 19 5.54 -25.61 -6.39
N SER A 20 6.77 -25.11 -6.30
CA SER A 20 7.14 -24.16 -5.26
C SER A 20 6.21 -22.96 -5.41
N ALA A 21 5.16 -22.91 -4.59
CA ALA A 21 4.44 -21.67 -4.36
C ALA A 21 5.47 -20.68 -3.86
N ALA A 22 5.84 -19.71 -4.70
CA ALA A 22 6.62 -18.57 -4.26
C ALA A 22 5.87 -18.00 -3.05
N GLN A 23 6.44 -18.18 -1.87
CA GLN A 23 5.92 -17.64 -0.64
C GLN A 23 5.89 -16.13 -0.89
N ALA A 24 4.68 -15.58 -1.08
CA ALA A 24 4.52 -14.15 -1.24
C ALA A 24 5.20 -13.54 -0.02
N ALA A 25 6.28 -12.79 -0.23
CA ALA A 25 6.99 -12.17 0.88
C ALA A 25 5.96 -11.41 1.71
N ASP A 26 5.81 -11.78 2.99
CA ASP A 26 4.83 -11.17 3.86
C ASP A 26 5.08 -9.66 3.89
N PHE A 27 4.15 -8.88 3.34
CA PHE A 27 4.29 -7.44 3.26
C PHE A 27 4.17 -6.86 4.67
N ASP A 28 5.30 -6.50 5.28
CA ASP A 28 5.35 -5.71 6.51
C ASP A 28 5.44 -4.21 6.19
N PRO A 29 4.34 -3.44 6.35
CA PRO A 29 4.32 -2.03 6.01
C PRO A 29 5.24 -1.18 6.89
N LEU A 30 5.45 -1.57 8.16
CA LEU A 30 6.27 -0.78 9.09
C LEU A 30 7.73 -0.81 8.65
N SER A 31 8.24 -2.00 8.33
CA SER A 31 9.59 -2.17 7.78
C SER A 31 9.71 -1.56 6.38
N PHE A 32 8.69 -1.73 5.53
CA PHE A 32 8.69 -1.13 4.20
C PHE A 32 8.71 0.39 4.25
N PHE A 33 8.08 1.08 5.20
CA PHE A 33 8.14 2.55 5.23
C PHE A 33 9.23 3.12 6.14
N ALA A 34 9.99 2.28 6.87
CA ALA A 34 11.12 2.74 7.70
C ALA A 34 12.26 3.35 6.86
N GLY A 35 12.77 4.53 7.24
CA GLY A 35 13.81 5.25 6.51
C GLY A 35 13.25 6.08 5.36
N ARG A 36 14.04 6.26 4.30
CA ARG A 36 13.66 7.09 3.15
C ARG A 36 13.00 6.29 2.04
N ALA A 37 11.94 6.83 1.48
CA ALA A 37 11.32 6.35 0.25
C ALA A 37 10.88 7.53 -0.62
N THR A 38 10.59 7.26 -1.89
CA THR A 38 9.98 8.21 -2.82
C THR A 38 8.75 7.60 -3.44
N SER A 39 7.88 8.45 -3.97
CA SER A 39 6.79 8.01 -4.82
C SER A 39 6.60 8.87 -6.04
N GLU A 40 6.14 8.21 -7.08
CA GLU A 40 5.59 8.82 -8.28
C GLU A 40 4.19 8.24 -8.47
N GLY A 41 3.23 9.10 -8.82
CA GLY A 41 1.87 8.65 -9.00
C GLY A 41 1.08 9.56 -9.91
N THR A 42 -0.13 9.12 -10.19
CA THR A 42 -1.15 9.92 -10.85
C THR A 42 -2.39 9.99 -9.97
N VAL A 43 -3.10 11.11 -10.03
CA VAL A 43 -4.45 11.27 -9.50
C VAL A 43 -5.40 11.49 -10.66
N THR A 44 -6.49 10.74 -10.69
CA THR A 44 -7.56 10.87 -11.69
C THR A 44 -8.83 11.35 -10.98
N THR A 45 -9.25 12.58 -11.28
CA THR A 45 -10.43 13.24 -10.69
C THR A 45 -11.58 13.27 -11.68
N ALA A 46 -12.81 13.07 -11.18
CA ALA A 46 -14.05 13.06 -11.97
C ALA A 46 -14.03 12.11 -13.18
N LEU A 47 -13.14 11.10 -13.17
CA LEU A 47 -12.90 10.14 -14.25
C LEU A 47 -12.29 10.72 -15.54
N VAL A 48 -11.93 12.01 -15.58
CA VAL A 48 -11.46 12.67 -16.81
C VAL A 48 -10.11 13.37 -16.67
N PHE A 49 -9.80 13.97 -15.52
CA PHE A 49 -8.58 14.76 -15.34
C PHE A 49 -7.52 13.91 -14.64
N THR A 50 -6.37 13.68 -15.28
CA THR A 50 -5.27 12.90 -14.70
C THR A 50 -4.01 13.75 -14.60
N GLU A 51 -3.46 13.86 -13.41
CA GLU A 51 -2.29 14.68 -13.12
C GLU A 51 -1.20 13.87 -12.40
N PRO A 52 0.08 14.01 -12.80
CA PRO A 52 1.18 13.36 -12.11
C PRO A 52 1.56 14.13 -10.84
N PHE A 53 2.08 13.42 -9.84
CA PHE A 53 2.68 14.02 -8.66
C PHE A 53 3.86 13.18 -8.15
N THR A 54 4.69 13.81 -7.33
CA THR A 54 5.77 13.14 -6.60
C THR A 54 5.68 13.43 -5.11
N ALA A 55 6.17 12.50 -4.31
CA ALA A 55 6.32 12.69 -2.87
C ALA A 55 7.61 12.04 -2.34
N THR A 56 8.08 12.57 -1.22
CA THR A 56 9.20 12.01 -0.46
C THR A 56 8.72 11.56 0.91
N PHE A 57 9.31 10.48 1.42
CA PHE A 57 8.88 9.81 2.64
C PHE A 57 10.04 9.71 3.62
N GLU A 58 9.75 9.99 4.88
CA GLU A 58 10.67 9.82 6.00
C GLU A 58 9.99 9.06 7.13
N GLY A 59 10.25 7.75 7.19
CA GLY A 59 9.73 6.87 8.22
C GLY A 59 10.72 6.65 9.36
N ARG A 60 10.22 6.71 10.59
CA ARG A 60 10.94 6.35 11.80
C ARG A 60 10.14 5.31 12.56
N VAL A 61 10.74 4.15 12.82
CA VAL A 61 10.13 3.10 13.63
C VAL A 61 10.76 3.12 15.02
N SER A 62 9.93 3.20 16.05
CA SER A 62 10.34 3.09 17.45
C SER A 62 9.29 2.32 18.24
N LYS A 63 9.73 1.31 19.01
CA LYS A 63 8.86 0.46 19.84
C LYS A 63 7.64 -0.09 19.06
N GLY A 64 7.85 -0.53 17.81
CA GLY A 64 6.79 -1.08 16.95
C GLY A 64 5.79 -0.05 16.41
N LYS A 65 6.08 1.24 16.53
CA LYS A 65 5.27 2.35 15.97
C LYS A 65 6.05 3.05 14.87
N LEU A 66 5.43 3.21 13.72
CA LEU A 66 5.93 4.01 12.60
C LEU A 66 5.38 5.43 12.73
N VAL A 67 6.27 6.42 12.63
CA VAL A 67 5.94 7.79 12.27
C VAL A 67 6.47 8.02 10.86
N LEU A 68 5.60 8.36 9.92
CA LEU A 68 5.92 8.54 8.51
C LEU A 68 5.47 9.92 8.05
N ASP A 69 6.43 10.77 7.69
CA ASP A 69 6.15 12.04 7.04
C ASP A 69 6.21 11.85 5.52
N GLU A 70 5.12 12.18 4.84
CA GLU A 70 4.97 12.19 3.39
C GLU A 70 4.85 13.64 2.92
N ARG A 71 5.81 14.10 2.11
CA ARG A 71 5.85 15.46 1.58
C ARG A 71 5.59 15.44 0.09
N PHE A 72 4.41 15.92 -0.29
CA PHE A 72 3.98 16.07 -1.67
C PHE A 72 4.49 17.39 -2.23
N ARG A 73 4.91 17.39 -3.50
CA ARG A 73 5.30 18.59 -4.22
C ARG A 73 4.26 18.91 -5.28
N PHE A 74 3.60 20.06 -5.10
CA PHE A 74 2.69 20.66 -6.07
C PHE A 74 3.23 22.04 -6.50
N PRO A 75 2.80 22.58 -7.65
CA PRO A 75 3.19 23.92 -8.09
C PRO A 75 2.89 25.03 -7.05
N GLU A 76 1.82 24.86 -6.27
CA GLU A 76 1.35 25.81 -5.25
C GLU A 76 2.08 25.66 -3.91
N GLY A 77 3.01 24.70 -3.81
CA GLY A 77 3.85 24.48 -2.64
C GLY A 77 3.84 23.04 -2.14
N GLU A 78 4.66 22.79 -1.12
CA GLU A 78 4.71 21.49 -0.48
C GLU A 78 3.52 21.27 0.45
N ARG A 79 3.07 20.02 0.56
CA ARG A 79 2.01 19.59 1.50
C ARG A 79 2.49 18.39 2.28
N LEU A 80 2.22 18.40 3.59
CA LEU A 80 2.59 17.34 4.51
C LEU A 80 1.41 16.43 4.82
N GLN A 81 1.67 15.13 4.86
CA GLN A 81 0.81 14.16 5.50
C GLN A 81 1.64 13.33 6.47
N ARG A 82 1.23 13.24 7.73
CA ARG A 82 1.94 12.53 8.79
C ARG A 82 1.12 11.36 9.28
N TRP A 83 1.69 10.18 9.16
CA TRP A 83 1.07 8.94 9.58
C TRP A 83 1.71 8.42 10.87
N HIS A 84 0.86 7.98 11.79
CA HIS A 84 1.28 7.25 12.99
C HIS A 84 0.64 5.87 12.93
N LEU A 85 1.40 4.83 12.59
CA LEU A 85 0.87 3.47 12.41
C LEU A 85 1.54 2.49 13.37
N ARG A 86 0.79 1.48 13.82
CA ARG A 86 1.31 0.35 14.59
C ARG A 86 0.54 -0.93 14.29
N ALA A 87 1.18 -2.08 14.54
CA ALA A 87 0.47 -3.35 14.56
C ALA A 87 -0.57 -3.38 15.71
N ALA A 88 -1.67 -4.09 15.47
CA ALA A 88 -2.79 -4.26 16.39
C ALA A 88 -3.24 -5.72 16.52
N GLY A 89 -2.34 -6.66 16.22
CA GLY A 89 -2.60 -8.10 16.17
C GLY A 89 -2.21 -8.69 14.83
N PHE A 90 -2.52 -9.98 14.64
CA PHE A 90 -2.24 -10.69 13.39
C PHE A 90 -2.88 -9.94 12.21
N GLU A 91 -2.03 -9.55 11.24
CA GLU A 91 -2.44 -8.88 10.00
C GLU A 91 -3.25 -7.58 10.20
N ARG A 92 -3.22 -6.94 11.36
CA ARG A 92 -4.00 -5.74 11.66
C ARG A 92 -3.10 -4.56 12.01
N TYR A 93 -3.48 -3.39 11.51
CA TYR A 93 -2.80 -2.13 11.77
C TYR A 93 -3.81 -1.08 12.20
N VAL A 94 -3.40 -0.19 13.10
CA VAL A 94 -4.20 0.96 13.52
C VAL A 94 -3.30 2.18 13.66
N GLY A 95 -3.89 3.35 13.61
CA GLY A 95 -3.13 4.58 13.69
C GLY A 95 -3.94 5.83 13.49
N THR A 96 -3.21 6.90 13.18
CA THR A 96 -3.79 8.18 12.78
C THR A 96 -3.07 8.76 11.58
N VAL A 97 -3.74 9.70 10.90
CA VAL A 97 -3.13 10.55 9.88
C VAL A 97 -3.49 12.01 10.15
N GLU A 98 -2.48 12.88 10.06
CA GLU A 98 -2.62 14.34 10.04
C GLU A 98 -2.30 14.82 8.64
N THR A 99 -3.11 15.72 8.08
CA THR A 99 -2.92 16.19 6.70
C THR A 99 -2.93 17.71 6.67
N ALA A 100 -2.02 18.31 5.92
CA ALA A 100 -1.99 19.75 5.70
C ALA A 100 -3.20 20.19 4.85
N GLY A 101 -3.99 21.13 5.35
CA GLY A 101 -5.13 21.73 4.67
C GLY A 101 -4.73 22.85 3.69
N ALA A 102 -5.71 23.63 3.21
CA ALA A 102 -5.48 24.69 2.23
C ALA A 102 -4.56 25.80 2.75
N SER A 103 -4.61 26.09 4.06
CA SER A 103 -3.73 27.06 4.73
C SER A 103 -2.31 26.56 4.96
N GLY A 104 -2.03 25.28 4.70
CA GLY A 104 -0.78 24.61 5.05
C GLY A 104 -0.70 24.11 6.50
N ALA A 105 -1.66 24.48 7.37
CA ALA A 105 -1.75 23.94 8.73
C ALA A 105 -2.24 22.47 8.72
N LEU A 106 -1.75 21.66 9.67
CA LEU A 106 -2.23 20.29 9.84
C LEU A 106 -3.65 20.29 10.43
N HIS A 107 -4.54 19.51 9.81
CA HIS A 107 -5.79 19.09 10.42
C HIS A 107 -5.52 18.18 11.63
N ALA A 108 -6.49 18.13 12.54
CA ALA A 108 -6.42 17.22 13.69
C ALA A 108 -6.24 15.75 13.22
N PRO A 109 -5.52 14.92 13.98
CA PRO A 109 -5.31 13.52 13.62
C PRO A 109 -6.64 12.77 13.48
N VAL A 110 -6.84 12.09 12.36
CA VAL A 110 -8.01 11.22 12.13
C VAL A 110 -7.62 9.75 12.22
N PRO A 111 -8.50 8.87 12.74
CA PRO A 111 -8.18 7.45 12.92
C PRO A 111 -8.06 6.72 11.59
N VAL A 112 -7.09 5.80 11.54
CA VAL A 112 -6.83 4.91 10.40
C VAL A 112 -6.89 3.48 10.88
N THR A 113 -7.55 2.63 10.09
CA THR A 113 -7.55 1.18 10.28
C THR A 113 -6.91 0.50 9.09
N GLY A 114 -6.27 -0.64 9.32
CA GLY A 114 -5.66 -1.41 8.26
C GLY A 114 -5.63 -2.90 8.52
N ARG A 115 -5.58 -3.66 7.43
CA ARG A 115 -5.45 -5.12 7.46
C ARG A 115 -4.70 -5.66 6.27
N ILE A 116 -3.98 -6.77 6.45
CA ILE A 116 -3.50 -7.57 5.33
C ILE A 116 -4.65 -8.44 4.83
N GLU A 117 -4.85 -8.45 3.52
CA GLU A 117 -5.78 -9.35 2.83
C GLU A 117 -5.11 -9.85 1.55
N ALA A 118 -4.95 -11.16 1.41
CA ALA A 118 -4.31 -11.77 0.25
C ALA A 118 -2.96 -11.13 -0.09
N GLY A 119 -2.10 -10.93 0.93
CA GLY A 119 -0.77 -10.34 0.80
C GLY A 119 -0.74 -8.83 0.49
N ARG A 120 -1.86 -8.12 0.65
CA ARG A 120 -1.97 -6.68 0.38
C ARG A 120 -2.43 -5.92 1.61
N LEU A 121 -1.79 -4.80 1.91
CA LEU A 121 -2.28 -3.90 2.96
C LEU A 121 -3.47 -3.11 2.42
N ARG A 122 -4.56 -3.12 3.18
CA ARG A 122 -5.66 -2.17 3.04
C ARG A 122 -5.59 -1.16 4.16
N LEU A 123 -5.75 0.12 3.83
CA LEU A 123 -5.95 1.19 4.81
C LEU A 123 -7.26 1.90 4.49
N ASP A 124 -8.08 2.10 5.50
CA ASP A 124 -9.37 2.76 5.40
C ASP A 124 -9.47 3.84 6.48
N TYR A 125 -9.84 5.05 6.06
CA TYR A 125 -10.08 6.19 6.95
C TYR A 125 -10.98 7.24 6.30
N ARG A 126 -11.49 8.14 7.14
CA ARG A 126 -12.17 9.36 6.73
C ARG A 126 -11.31 10.55 7.16
N GLY A 127 -10.80 11.32 6.20
CA GLY A 127 -9.78 12.34 6.43
C GLY A 127 -9.75 13.39 5.33
N TYR A 128 -8.62 14.08 5.19
CA TYR A 128 -8.46 15.21 4.28
C TYR A 128 -7.44 14.88 3.19
N ALA A 129 -7.65 15.42 1.99
CA ALA A 129 -6.64 15.38 0.94
C ALA A 129 -5.58 16.46 1.21
N PRO A 130 -4.29 16.25 0.84
CA PRO A 130 -3.27 17.30 0.95
C PRO A 130 -3.70 18.58 0.23
N GLY A 131 -3.75 19.70 0.96
CA GLY A 131 -4.20 20.99 0.44
C GLY A 131 -5.72 21.20 0.41
N GLY A 132 -6.51 20.23 0.87
CA GLY A 132 -7.98 20.32 0.93
C GLY A 132 -8.52 20.29 2.35
N ASP A 133 -9.69 20.89 2.55
CA ASP A 133 -10.37 20.97 3.86
C ASP A 133 -11.68 20.17 3.91
N THR A 134 -12.00 19.47 2.81
CA THR A 134 -13.18 18.60 2.73
C THR A 134 -12.87 17.23 3.29
N LEU A 135 -13.76 16.74 4.14
CA LEU A 135 -13.67 15.41 4.74
C LEU A 135 -14.13 14.33 3.75
N LEU A 136 -13.22 13.42 3.38
CA LEU A 136 -13.36 12.41 2.34
C LEU A 136 -13.09 11.01 2.88
N THR A 137 -13.64 9.99 2.23
CA THR A 137 -13.33 8.58 2.51
C THR A 137 -12.20 8.10 1.61
N PHE A 138 -11.14 7.59 2.21
CA PHE A 138 -9.96 7.06 1.52
C PHE A 138 -9.86 5.56 1.74
N ARG A 139 -9.62 4.83 0.64
CA ARG A 139 -9.34 3.40 0.67
C ARG A 139 -8.08 3.11 -0.12
N HIS A 140 -7.04 2.68 0.58
CA HIS A 140 -5.76 2.29 0.00
C HIS A 140 -5.70 0.77 -0.19
N ARG A 141 -5.02 0.36 -1.24
CA ARG A 141 -4.60 -1.03 -1.47
C ARG A 141 -3.14 -1.02 -1.89
N ILE A 142 -2.27 -1.43 -0.99
CA ILE A 142 -0.82 -1.44 -1.18
C ILE A 142 -0.38 -2.88 -1.38
N ALA A 143 0.34 -3.13 -2.47
CA ALA A 143 0.88 -4.44 -2.80
C ALA A 143 2.38 -4.33 -3.08
N LEU A 144 3.18 -5.09 -2.32
CA LEU A 144 4.60 -5.27 -2.60
C LEU A 144 4.78 -5.98 -3.94
N ARG A 145 5.80 -5.58 -4.69
CA ARG A 145 6.15 -6.13 -5.99
C ARG A 145 7.45 -6.91 -5.91
N PRO A 146 7.67 -7.88 -6.81
CA PRO A 146 8.89 -8.69 -6.82
C PRO A 146 10.18 -7.87 -6.97
N ASP A 147 10.10 -6.68 -7.56
CA ASP A 147 11.21 -5.74 -7.75
C ASP A 147 11.53 -4.91 -6.48
N GLY A 148 10.84 -5.16 -5.37
CA GLY A 148 11.00 -4.43 -4.10
C GLY A 148 10.27 -3.09 -4.04
N THR A 149 9.53 -2.70 -5.08
CA THR A 149 8.62 -1.54 -5.04
C THR A 149 7.28 -1.91 -4.41
N ALA A 150 6.49 -0.92 -4.00
CA ALA A 150 5.10 -1.15 -3.58
C ALA A 150 4.15 -0.27 -4.39
N GLU A 151 3.12 -0.88 -4.98
CA GLU A 151 2.08 -0.13 -5.69
C GLU A 151 0.90 0.14 -4.76
N ASN A 152 0.50 1.39 -4.63
CA ASN A 152 -0.69 1.84 -3.92
C ASN A 152 -1.78 2.23 -4.92
N ARG A 153 -2.98 1.72 -4.69
CA ARG A 153 -4.18 2.19 -5.36
C ARG A 153 -5.10 2.82 -4.34
N VAL A 154 -5.42 4.09 -4.55
CA VAL A 154 -6.28 4.87 -3.68
C VAL A 154 -7.62 5.10 -4.37
N ARG A 155 -8.72 4.91 -3.63
CA ARG A 155 -10.04 5.39 -4.01
C ARG A 155 -10.47 6.46 -3.02
N VAL A 156 -10.93 7.59 -3.55
CA VAL A 156 -11.42 8.74 -2.78
C VAL A 156 -12.90 8.92 -3.09
N SER A 157 -13.71 9.09 -2.06
CA SER A 157 -15.17 9.21 -2.20
C SER A 157 -15.78 10.15 -1.16
N THR A 158 -16.93 10.72 -1.47
CA THR A 158 -17.78 11.46 -0.53
C THR A 158 -19.19 10.88 -0.56
N PHE A 159 -19.84 10.70 0.59
CA PHE A 159 -21.19 10.12 0.70
C PHE A 159 -21.40 8.83 -0.14
N GLY A 160 -20.35 8.01 -0.30
CA GLY A 160 -20.37 6.78 -1.11
C GLY A 160 -20.16 6.99 -2.62
N LEU A 161 -20.15 8.23 -3.11
CA LEU A 161 -19.91 8.58 -4.51
C LEU A 161 -18.40 8.69 -4.80
N PRO A 162 -17.88 8.01 -5.83
CA PRO A 162 -16.47 8.08 -6.19
C PRO A 162 -16.12 9.47 -6.74
N LEU A 163 -15.04 10.07 -6.22
CA LEU A 163 -14.56 11.39 -6.64
C LEU A 163 -13.25 11.31 -7.41
N ALA A 164 -12.32 10.49 -6.90
CA ALA A 164 -11.02 10.33 -7.51
C ALA A 164 -10.45 8.93 -7.27
N THR A 165 -9.51 8.55 -8.12
CA THR A 165 -8.63 7.41 -7.90
C THR A 165 -7.19 7.84 -8.05
N SER A 166 -6.28 7.16 -7.37
CA SER A 166 -4.85 7.39 -7.56
C SER A 166 -4.10 6.08 -7.68
N ARG A 167 -3.05 6.07 -8.49
CA ARG A 167 -2.08 4.99 -8.59
C ARG A 167 -0.71 5.55 -8.28
N VAL A 168 -0.03 4.98 -7.29
CA VAL A 168 1.25 5.46 -6.78
C VAL A 168 2.21 4.29 -6.68
N VAL A 169 3.47 4.49 -7.05
CA VAL A 169 4.53 3.52 -6.87
C VAL A 169 5.52 4.05 -5.85
N PHE A 170 5.68 3.33 -4.75
CA PHE A 170 6.65 3.59 -3.70
C PHE A 170 7.96 2.87 -4.00
N ARG A 171 9.08 3.58 -3.83
CA ARG A 171 10.43 3.03 -3.98
C ARG A 171 11.27 3.36 -2.76
N LYS A 172 11.98 2.36 -2.25
CA LYS A 172 13.01 2.57 -1.23
C LYS A 172 14.15 3.36 -1.82
N VAL A 173 14.62 4.36 -1.09
CA VAL A 173 15.92 4.98 -1.38
C VAL A 173 16.98 4.17 -0.64
N PRO A 174 17.93 3.54 -1.34
CA PRO A 174 19.02 2.83 -0.68
C PRO A 174 19.71 3.75 0.34
N ARG A 175 20.06 3.21 1.51
CA ARG A 175 20.98 3.93 2.38
C ARG A 175 22.32 3.95 1.66
N GLY A 176 22.75 5.13 1.18
CA GLY A 176 24.09 5.28 0.65
C GLY A 176 25.07 4.84 1.75
N THR A 177 25.88 3.84 1.46
CA THR A 177 27.10 3.57 2.21
C THR A 177 27.95 4.82 2.09
N LYS A 178 28.22 5.47 3.23
CA LYS A 178 29.33 6.42 3.30
C LYS A 178 30.64 5.66 3.18
#